data_AF-I6Y3I6-F1
#
_entry.id   AF-I6Y3I6-F1
#
_cell.length_a   1.000
_cell.length_b   1.000
_cell.length_c   1.000
_cell.angle_alpha   90.00
_cell.angle_beta   90.00
_cell.angle_gamma   90.00
#
_symmetry.space_group_name_H-M   'P 1'
#
loop_
_entity.id
_entity.type
_entity.pdbx_description
1 polymer ?
#
loop_
_entity_poly.entity_id
_entity_poly.type
_entity_poly.pdbx_seq_one_letter_code
_entity_poly.pdbx_strand_id
1 'polypeptide(L)'
;MSTPNTLNADFDLMRSVAGITDARNEEIRAMLQAFIGRMSGVPPSVWGGLAAARFQDVVDRWNAESTRLYHVLHAIADTIRHNEAALREAGQIHARHIAAAGGDL
;
A
#
# COMPACT_ATOMS: atom_id res chain seq x y z
N MET A 1 2.74 22.05 27.20
CA MET A 1 3.84 21.88 26.23
C MET A 1 4.16 20.39 26.10
N SER A 2 3.59 19.68 25.11
CA SER A 2 3.95 18.28 24.77
C SER A 2 3.79 17.91 23.28
N THR A 3 3.57 18.88 22.39
CA THR A 3 3.24 18.66 20.96
C THR A 3 4.29 17.92 20.11
N PRO A 4 5.63 18.09 20.32
CA PRO A 4 6.62 17.45 19.45
C PRO A 4 6.55 15.93 19.44
N ASN A 5 6.23 15.33 20.58
CA ASN A 5 6.16 13.87 20.71
C ASN A 5 4.92 13.31 19.98
N THR A 6 3.79 14.02 20.04
CA THR A 6 2.57 13.64 19.32
C THR A 6 2.79 13.68 17.80
N LEU A 7 3.40 14.74 17.27
CA LEU A 7 3.68 14.85 15.83
C LEU A 7 4.61 13.75 15.32
N ASN A 8 5.66 13.41 16.08
CA ASN A 8 6.54 12.31 15.72
C ASN A 8 5.78 10.97 15.69
N ALA A 9 4.92 10.72 16.68
CA ALA A 9 4.08 9.52 16.72
C ALA A 9 3.11 9.46 15.52
N ASP A 10 2.55 10.59 15.10
CA ASP A 10 1.68 10.68 13.94
C ASP A 10 2.44 10.34 12.64
N PHE A 11 3.68 10.82 12.47
CA PHE A 11 4.51 10.48 11.31
C PHE A 11 4.93 8.99 11.28
N ASP A 12 5.26 8.42 12.43
CA ASP A 12 5.54 7.00 12.55
C ASP A 12 4.31 6.16 12.19
N LEU A 13 3.12 6.59 12.60
CA LEU A 13 1.86 5.97 12.23
C LEU A 13 1.61 6.05 10.71
N MET A 14 1.81 7.22 10.09
CA MET A 14 1.68 7.38 8.63
C MET A 14 2.59 6.41 7.86
N ARG A 15 3.86 6.33 8.25
CA ARG A 15 4.83 5.41 7.66
C ARG A 15 4.44 3.95 7.85
N SER A 16 3.93 3.60 9.04
CA SER A 16 3.44 2.26 9.36
C SER A 16 2.24 1.87 8.49
N VAL A 17 1.24 2.76 8.35
CA VAL A 17 0.05 2.53 7.53
C VAL A 17 0.40 2.33 6.05
N ALA A 18 1.33 3.13 5.51
CA ALA A 18 1.84 2.94 4.15
C ALA A 18 2.50 1.55 3.99
N GLY A 19 3.32 1.14 4.95
CA GLY A 19 3.95 -0.18 4.95
C GLY A 19 2.96 -1.34 5.06
N ILE A 20 1.92 -1.21 5.89
CA ILE A 20 0.85 -2.22 6.03
C ILE A 20 0.07 -2.36 4.72
N THR A 21 -0.21 -1.24 4.05
CA THR A 21 -0.91 -1.24 2.76
C THR A 21 -0.12 -2.03 1.71
N ASP A 22 1.19 -1.77 1.58
CA ASP A 22 2.05 -2.51 0.65
C ASP A 22 2.15 -4.00 1.01
N ALA A 23 2.30 -4.33 2.30
CA ALA A 23 2.38 -5.72 2.74
C ALA A 23 1.09 -6.50 2.43
N ARG A 24 -0.08 -5.89 2.66
CA ARG A 24 -1.38 -6.51 2.34
C ARG A 24 -1.61 -6.66 0.84
N ASN A 25 -1.17 -5.68 0.05
CA ASN A 25 -1.18 -5.78 -1.40
C ASN A 25 -0.40 -6.98 -1.90
N GLU A 26 0.83 -7.15 -1.41
CA GLU A 26 1.69 -8.26 -1.82
C GLU A 26 1.14 -9.62 -1.37
N GLU A 27 0.58 -9.70 -0.16
CA GLU A 27 -0.06 -10.92 0.35
C GLU A 27 -1.24 -11.36 -0.53
N ILE A 28 -2.14 -10.43 -0.87
CA ILE A 28 -3.29 -10.72 -1.74
C ILE A 28 -2.83 -11.17 -3.13
N ARG A 29 -1.82 -10.49 -3.69
CA ARG A 29 -1.27 -10.82 -5.01
C ARG A 29 -0.61 -12.21 -5.01
N ALA A 30 0.20 -12.51 -4.00
CA ALA A 30 0.85 -13.80 -3.86
C ALA A 30 -0.17 -14.94 -3.71
N MET A 31 -1.21 -14.75 -2.91
CA MET A 31 -2.27 -15.74 -2.72
C MET A 31 -3.02 -16.02 -4.03
N LEU A 32 -3.34 -14.98 -4.80
CA LEU A 32 -4.01 -15.14 -6.09
C LEU A 32 -3.11 -15.86 -7.10
N GLN A 33 -1.84 -15.47 -7.21
CA GLN A 33 -0.89 -16.12 -8.11
C GLN A 33 -0.66 -17.60 -7.75
N ALA A 34 -0.58 -17.91 -6.46
CA ALA A 34 -0.48 -19.29 -5.98
C ALA A 34 -1.74 -20.10 -6.33
N PHE A 35 -2.92 -19.51 -6.17
CA PHE A 35 -4.19 -20.16 -6.55
C PHE A 35 -4.26 -20.44 -8.06
N ILE A 36 -3.92 -19.45 -8.88
CA ILE A 36 -3.89 -19.58 -10.35
C ILE A 36 -2.90 -20.67 -10.76
N GLY A 37 -1.66 -20.63 -10.24
CA GLY A 37 -0.65 -21.63 -10.55
C GLY A 37 -1.08 -23.06 -10.20
N ARG A 38 -1.77 -23.25 -9.07
CA ARG A 38 -2.34 -24.55 -8.69
C ARG A 38 -3.42 -25.01 -9.65
N MET A 39 -4.32 -24.12 -10.06
CA MET A 39 -5.40 -24.44 -11.00
C MET A 39 -4.86 -24.75 -12.41
N SER A 40 -3.89 -23.99 -12.90
CA SER A 40 -3.24 -24.24 -14.19
C SER A 40 -2.44 -25.55 -14.23
N GLY A 41 -2.05 -26.08 -13.07
CA GLY A 41 -1.38 -27.38 -12.95
C GLY A 41 -2.32 -28.59 -12.99
N VAL A 42 -3.64 -28.40 -12.93
CA VAL A 42 -4.60 -29.52 -12.97
C VAL A 42 -4.71 -30.06 -14.39
N PRO A 43 -4.54 -31.38 -14.63
CA PRO A 43 -4.63 -31.96 -15.96
C PRO A 43 -6.00 -31.73 -16.63
N PRO A 44 -6.07 -31.51 -17.96
CA PRO A 44 -7.34 -31.31 -18.67
C PRO A 44 -8.32 -32.48 -18.58
N SER A 45 -7.82 -33.69 -18.32
CA SER A 45 -8.65 -34.87 -18.06
C SER A 45 -9.46 -34.78 -16.76
N VAL A 46 -9.03 -33.94 -15.82
CA VAL A 46 -9.69 -33.69 -14.52
C VAL A 46 -10.41 -32.36 -14.52
N TRP A 47 -9.78 -31.32 -15.09
CA TRP A 47 -10.32 -29.96 -15.15
C TRP A 47 -10.26 -29.43 -16.58
N GLY A 48 -11.36 -29.61 -17.32
CA GLY A 48 -11.45 -29.22 -18.73
C GLY A 48 -12.88 -28.89 -19.16
N GLY A 49 -13.05 -28.60 -20.44
CA GLY A 49 -14.34 -28.27 -21.04
C GLY A 49 -14.84 -26.87 -20.69
N LEU A 50 -16.15 -26.66 -20.91
CA LEU A 50 -16.76 -25.33 -20.83
C LEU A 50 -16.65 -24.69 -19.44
N ALA A 51 -16.79 -25.47 -18.37
CA ALA A 51 -16.69 -24.95 -17.00
C ALA A 51 -15.28 -24.42 -16.70
N ALA A 52 -14.24 -25.13 -17.15
CA ALA A 52 -12.86 -24.68 -17.02
C ALA A 52 -12.60 -23.40 -17.82
N ALA A 53 -13.14 -23.28 -19.04
CA ALA A 53 -13.05 -22.06 -19.85
C ALA A 53 -13.72 -20.87 -19.16
N ARG A 54 -14.93 -21.07 -18.60
CA ARG A 54 -15.62 -20.00 -17.84
C ARG A 54 -14.90 -19.62 -16.56
N PHE A 55 -14.29 -20.58 -15.89
CA PHE A 55 -13.45 -20.30 -14.74
C PHE A 55 -12.24 -19.45 -15.13
N GLN A 56 -11.60 -19.75 -16.27
CA GLN A 56 -10.48 -18.96 -16.78
C GLN A 56 -10.90 -17.51 -17.07
N ASP A 57 -12.05 -17.29 -17.72
CA ASP A 57 -12.59 -15.93 -17.94
C ASP A 57 -12.72 -15.14 -16.62
N VAL A 58 -13.19 -15.81 -15.55
CA VAL A 58 -13.35 -15.19 -14.22
C VAL A 58 -11.99 -14.90 -13.58
N VAL A 59 -11.04 -15.83 -13.69
CA VAL A 59 -9.67 -15.67 -13.18
C VAL A 59 -8.97 -14.50 -13.87
N ASP A 60 -9.06 -14.39 -15.20
CA ASP A 60 -8.43 -13.32 -15.96
C ASP A 60 -8.98 -11.95 -15.55
N ARG A 61 -10.32 -11.85 -15.43
CA ARG A 61 -10.97 -10.63 -14.94
C ARG A 61 -10.57 -10.29 -13.51
N TRP A 62 -10.53 -11.28 -12.62
CA TRP A 62 -10.12 -11.08 -11.24
C TRP A 62 -8.66 -10.61 -11.16
N ASN A 63 -7.76 -11.22 -11.94
CA ASN A 63 -6.35 -10.83 -12.00
C ASN A 63 -6.16 -9.39 -12.51
N ALA A 64 -6.93 -8.97 -13.51
CA ALA A 64 -6.92 -7.59 -13.98
C ALA A 64 -7.36 -6.61 -12.88
N GLU A 65 -8.45 -6.93 -12.18
CA GLU A 65 -8.95 -6.08 -11.09
C GLU A 65 -8.01 -6.06 -9.88
N SER A 66 -7.40 -7.19 -9.53
CA SER A 66 -6.41 -7.23 -8.43
C SER A 66 -5.15 -6.44 -8.78
N THR A 67 -4.73 -6.45 -10.05
CA THR A 67 -3.59 -5.63 -10.52
C THR A 67 -3.93 -4.15 -10.44
N ARG A 68 -5.15 -3.76 -10.83
CA ARG A 68 -5.63 -2.39 -10.68
C ARG A 68 -5.66 -1.96 -9.21
N LEU A 69 -6.23 -2.80 -8.34
CA LEU A 69 -6.30 -2.54 -6.91
C LEU A 69 -4.91 -2.39 -6.30
N TYR A 70 -3.96 -3.25 -6.68
CA TYR A 70 -2.55 -3.15 -6.28
C TYR A 70 -1.97 -1.77 -6.62
N HIS A 71 -2.13 -1.30 -7.86
CA HIS A 71 -1.61 0.00 -8.27
C HIS A 71 -2.25 1.16 -7.50
N VAL A 72 -3.56 1.11 -7.27
CA VAL A 72 -4.27 2.16 -6.52
C VAL A 72 -3.81 2.20 -5.06
N LEU A 73 -3.73 1.04 -4.40
CA LEU A 73 -3.30 0.97 -3.00
C LEU A 73 -1.82 1.34 -2.85
N HIS A 74 -0.97 0.97 -3.80
CA HIS A 74 0.42 1.41 -3.84
C HIS A 74 0.53 2.94 -3.98
N ALA A 75 -0.26 3.56 -4.88
CA ALA A 75 -0.31 5.01 -5.03
C ALA A 75 -0.81 5.73 -3.76
N ILE A 76 -1.75 5.13 -3.02
CA ILE A 76 -2.19 5.63 -1.71
C ILE A 76 -1.04 5.56 -0.68
N ALA A 77 -0.33 4.43 -0.61
CA ALA A 77 0.83 4.28 0.28
C ALA A 77 1.93 5.31 -0.03
N ASP A 78 2.21 5.53 -1.31
CA ASP A 78 3.15 6.57 -1.74
C ASP A 78 2.66 7.96 -1.37
N THR A 79 1.39 8.28 -1.59
CA THR A 79 0.82 9.58 -1.19
C THR A 79 0.98 9.81 0.31
N ILE A 80 0.75 8.78 1.15
CA ILE A 80 0.95 8.87 2.60
C ILE A 80 2.41 9.19 2.93
N ARG A 81 3.39 8.55 2.28
CA ARG A 81 4.83 8.84 2.50
C ARG A 81 5.22 10.25 2.07
N HIS A 82 4.72 10.70 0.92
CA HIS A 82 4.98 12.06 0.45
C HIS A 82 4.40 13.10 1.41
N ASN A 83 3.17 12.89 1.89
CA ASN A 83 2.53 13.76 2.87
C ASN A 83 3.32 13.78 4.19
N GLU A 84 3.75 12.61 4.67
CA GLU A 84 4.56 12.46 5.87
C GLU A 84 5.85 13.29 5.76
N ALA A 85 6.61 13.12 4.67
CA ALA A 85 7.85 13.86 4.44
C ALA A 85 7.62 15.38 4.36
N ALA A 86 6.62 15.82 3.62
CA ALA A 86 6.29 17.24 3.45
C ALA A 86 5.87 17.90 4.78
N LEU A 87 5.04 17.21 5.58
CA LEU A 87 4.62 17.69 6.90
C LEU A 87 5.79 17.75 7.88
N ARG A 88 6.70 16.76 7.84
CA ARG A 88 7.89 16.75 8.68
C ARG A 88 8.83 17.91 8.35
N GLU A 89 9.06 18.18 7.08
CA GLU A 89 9.86 19.31 6.62
C GLU A 89 9.24 20.64 7.05
N ALA A 90 7.94 20.83 6.83
CA ALA A 90 7.21 22.02 7.27
C ALA A 90 7.32 22.23 8.79
N GLY A 91 7.22 21.15 9.58
CA GLY A 91 7.40 21.17 11.02
C GLY A 91 8.81 21.62 11.45
N GLN A 92 9.86 21.15 10.76
CA GLN A 92 11.24 21.56 11.03
C GLN A 92 11.49 23.02 10.68
N ILE A 93 11.00 23.47 9.52
CA ILE A 93 11.08 24.88 9.10
C ILE A 93 10.39 25.77 10.14
N HIS A 94 9.17 25.41 10.56
CA HIS A 94 8.44 26.14 11.58
C HIS A 94 9.19 26.20 12.92
N ALA A 95 9.76 25.08 13.38
CA ALA A 95 10.56 25.03 14.60
C ALA A 95 11.81 25.93 14.53
N ARG A 96 12.50 25.97 13.37
CA ARG A 96 13.63 26.88 13.16
C ARG A 96 13.21 28.35 13.20
N HIS A 97 12.09 28.70 12.59
CA HIS A 97 11.57 30.07 12.63
C HIS A 97 11.19 30.49 14.06
N ILE A 98 10.56 29.61 14.84
CA ILE A 98 10.26 29.88 16.25
C ILE A 98 11.55 30.07 17.06
N ALA A 99 12.56 29.21 16.85
CA ALA A 99 13.84 29.33 17.54
C ALA A 99 14.59 30.62 17.18
N ALA A 100 14.57 31.02 15.90
CA ALA A 100 15.16 32.27 15.44
C ALA A 100 14.46 33.48 16.08
N ALA A 101 13.12 33.53 16.01
CA ALA A 101 12.35 34.61 16.62
C ALA A 101 12.51 34.69 18.15
N GLY A 102 12.69 33.55 18.83
CA GLY A 102 12.98 33.51 20.26
C GLY A 102 14.42 33.87 20.62
N GLY A 103 15.38 33.71 19.70
CA GLY A 103 16.77 34.15 19.88
C GLY A 103 16.97 35.65 19.65
N ASP A 104 16.02 36.31 18.98
CA ASP A 104 16.00 37.75 18.73
C ASP A 104 15.35 38.57 19.89
N LEU A 105 14.90 37.89 20.96
CA LEU A 105 14.34 38.49 22.19
C LEU A 105 15.34 38.41 23.35
#